data_AF-A0A946WUS0-F1
#
_entry.id   AF-A0A946WUS0-F1
#
_cell.length_a   1.000
_cell.length_b   1.000
_cell.length_c   1.000
_cell.angle_alpha   90.00
_cell.angle_beta   90.00
_cell.angle_gamma   90.00
#
_symmetry.space_group_name_H-M   'P 1'
#
loop_
_entity.id
_entity.type
_entity.pdbx_description
1 polymer ?
#
loop_
_entity_poly.entity_id
_entity_poly.type
_entity_poly.pdbx_seq_one_letter_code
_entity_poly.pdbx_strand_id
1 'polypeptide(L)'
;NFTSKHASLAAEPGMMDRVITVNGVSKGFAMTGWRLGYIGAPKWIADACTKIQGQFTSAPCSIAQAAAATAVEADPSIANSMVAAFLRRRDAMHSSLSKIPGINLNLPMGAFYLFPDVSELFGKNFKGKSLENSDDVAMFLIEEAHVATVSGAAFGTPECIRISYAAADEVLEEAVRRIEVAVNKLV
;
A
#
# COMPACT_ATOMS: atom_id res chain seq x y z
N ASN A 1 8.26 5.16 -6.89
CA ASN A 1 8.25 6.26 -5.91
C ASN A 1 8.03 7.56 -6.64
N PHE A 2 7.56 8.59 -5.94
CA PHE A 2 7.36 9.93 -6.49
C PHE A 2 8.57 10.85 -6.22
N THR A 3 9.60 10.31 -5.58
CA THR A 3 10.88 10.97 -5.31
C THR A 3 11.87 10.71 -6.43
N SER A 4 12.88 11.57 -6.54
CA SER A 4 13.94 11.47 -7.55
C SER A 4 14.89 10.29 -7.35
N LYS A 5 15.01 9.76 -6.13
CA LYS A 5 15.90 8.65 -5.80
C LYS A 5 15.29 7.70 -4.76
N HIS A 6 15.66 6.43 -4.88
CA HIS A 6 15.48 5.39 -3.86
C HIS A 6 16.86 4.89 -3.44
N ALA A 7 17.08 4.73 -2.14
CA ALA A 7 18.33 4.22 -1.58
C ALA A 7 18.11 2.79 -1.08
N SER A 8 18.93 1.86 -1.56
CA SER A 8 18.96 0.50 -1.03
C SER A 8 19.86 0.47 0.20
N LEU A 9 19.34 -0.05 1.33
CA LEU A 9 20.11 -0.14 2.58
C LEU A 9 21.42 -0.93 2.42
N ALA A 10 21.46 -1.92 1.52
CA ALA A 10 22.66 -2.71 1.24
C ALA A 10 23.79 -1.89 0.56
N ALA A 11 23.47 -0.74 -0.05
CA ALA A 11 24.45 0.14 -0.68
C ALA A 11 25.24 1.00 0.33
N GLU A 12 24.78 1.08 1.58
CA GLU A 12 25.49 1.82 2.63
C GLU A 12 26.78 1.09 3.05
N PRO A 13 27.88 1.84 3.33
CA PRO A 13 29.14 1.24 3.73
C PRO A 13 28.99 0.28 4.92
N GLY A 14 29.48 -0.95 4.76
CA GLY A 14 29.43 -1.99 5.79
C GLY A 14 28.08 -2.72 5.94
N MET A 15 27.08 -2.42 5.11
CA MET A 15 25.75 -3.04 5.19
C MET A 15 25.55 -4.24 4.26
N MET A 16 26.42 -4.45 3.27
CA MET A 16 26.28 -5.53 2.27
C MET A 16 26.10 -6.92 2.92
N ASP A 17 26.87 -7.23 3.96
CA ASP A 17 26.81 -8.51 4.67
C ASP A 17 25.75 -8.57 5.79
N ARG A 18 24.97 -7.48 5.96
CA ARG A 18 24.02 -7.28 7.07
C ARG A 18 22.59 -7.00 6.61
N VAL A 19 22.35 -6.91 5.30
CA VAL A 19 21.04 -6.60 4.72
C VAL A 19 20.57 -7.73 3.83
N ILE A 20 19.33 -8.15 4.05
CA ILE A 20 18.56 -8.98 3.11
C ILE A 20 17.65 -8.03 2.34
N THR A 21 17.95 -7.81 1.06
CA THR A 21 17.10 -7.01 0.16
C THR A 21 16.03 -7.90 -0.42
N VAL A 22 14.77 -7.70 -0.03
CA VAL A 22 13.61 -8.42 -0.56
C VAL A 22 12.92 -7.55 -1.60
N ASN A 23 12.67 -8.09 -2.80
CA ASN A 23 11.97 -7.38 -3.86
C ASN A 23 11.17 -8.37 -4.75
N GLY A 24 10.48 -7.87 -5.77
CA GLY A 24 9.68 -8.71 -6.66
C GLY A 24 8.98 -7.94 -7.76
N VAL A 25 8.27 -8.68 -8.61
CA VAL A 25 7.65 -8.11 -9.82
C VAL A 25 6.18 -7.72 -9.64
N SER A 26 5.59 -8.04 -8.49
CA SER A 26 4.15 -7.84 -8.26
C SER A 26 3.66 -6.40 -8.37
N LYS A 27 4.49 -5.42 -7.97
CA LYS A 27 4.08 -4.01 -7.92
C LYS A 27 4.70 -3.19 -9.05
N GLY A 28 6.01 -3.32 -9.25
CA GLY A 28 6.73 -2.59 -10.31
C GLY A 28 6.24 -2.93 -11.73
N PHE A 29 5.69 -4.13 -11.93
CA PHE A 29 5.25 -4.62 -13.25
C PHE A 29 3.79 -5.11 -13.27
N ALA A 30 2.99 -4.77 -12.24
CA ALA A 30 1.60 -5.21 -12.11
C ALA A 30 1.38 -6.75 -12.15
N MET A 31 2.38 -7.54 -11.73
CA MET A 31 2.34 -9.00 -11.78
C MET A 31 1.88 -9.65 -10.45
N THR A 32 0.85 -9.12 -9.80
CA THR A 32 0.41 -9.60 -8.46
C THR A 32 0.04 -11.09 -8.44
N GLY A 33 -0.68 -11.54 -9.49
CA GLY A 33 -1.12 -12.93 -9.65
C GLY A 33 -0.03 -13.93 -10.04
N TRP A 34 1.16 -13.47 -10.44
CA TRP A 34 2.25 -14.33 -10.93
C TRP A 34 3.10 -14.94 -9.81
N ARG A 35 2.98 -14.39 -8.60
CA ARG A 35 3.56 -14.94 -7.36
C ARG A 35 5.07 -15.11 -7.40
N LEU A 36 5.80 -14.11 -7.92
CA LEU A 36 7.26 -14.12 -7.94
C LEU A 36 7.87 -12.94 -7.17
N GLY A 37 8.76 -13.28 -6.23
CA GLY A 37 9.66 -12.39 -5.52
C GLY A 37 11.05 -12.99 -5.45
N TYR A 38 12.03 -12.20 -5.03
CA TYR A 38 13.43 -12.61 -4.92
C TYR A 38 14.12 -11.89 -3.77
N ILE A 39 15.25 -12.43 -3.34
CA ILE A 39 16.11 -11.83 -2.32
C ILE A 39 17.53 -11.63 -2.87
N GLY A 40 18.16 -10.52 -2.50
CA GLY A 40 19.61 -10.36 -2.50
C GLY A 40 20.10 -10.37 -1.06
N ALA A 41 21.00 -11.28 -0.71
CA ALA A 41 21.40 -11.52 0.68
C ALA A 41 22.85 -12.03 0.76
N PRO A 42 23.49 -11.96 1.94
CA PRO A 42 24.75 -12.64 2.20
C PRO A 42 24.63 -14.13 1.86
N LYS A 43 25.66 -14.69 1.23
CA LYS A 43 25.61 -16.05 0.66
C LYS A 43 25.11 -17.10 1.66
N TRP A 44 25.59 -17.06 2.90
CA TRP A 44 25.22 -18.03 3.93
C TRP A 44 23.72 -17.98 4.29
N ILE A 45 23.09 -16.81 4.21
CA ILE A 45 21.63 -16.65 4.38
C ILE A 45 20.90 -17.16 3.14
N ALA A 46 21.34 -16.76 1.95
CA ALA A 46 20.71 -17.17 0.69
C ALA A 46 20.71 -18.71 0.51
N ASP A 47 21.81 -19.37 0.87
CA ASP A 47 21.92 -20.83 0.86
C ASP A 47 20.96 -21.48 1.87
N ALA A 48 20.82 -20.90 3.07
CA ALA A 48 19.87 -21.38 4.09
C ALA A 48 18.40 -21.21 3.64
N CYS A 49 18.05 -20.07 3.05
CA CYS A 49 16.73 -19.84 2.46
C CYS A 49 16.43 -20.84 1.33
N THR A 50 17.40 -21.10 0.45
CA THR A 50 17.28 -22.12 -0.61
C THR A 50 17.01 -23.51 -0.03
N LYS A 51 17.75 -23.89 1.02
CA LYS A 51 17.55 -25.18 1.71
C LYS A 51 16.14 -25.32 2.28
N ILE A 52 15.63 -24.27 2.95
CA ILE A 52 14.26 -24.26 3.48
C ILE A 52 13.25 -24.31 2.34
N GLN A 53 13.38 -23.46 1.31
CA GLN A 53 12.44 -23.40 0.19
C GLN A 53 12.32 -24.76 -0.53
N GLY A 54 13.43 -25.48 -0.67
CA GLY A 54 13.46 -26.83 -1.24
C GLY A 54 12.61 -27.86 -0.50
N GLN A 55 12.32 -27.64 0.79
CA GLN A 55 11.48 -28.52 1.62
C GLN A 55 10.03 -28.03 1.78
N PHE A 56 9.75 -26.76 1.45
CA PHE A 56 8.43 -26.17 1.63
C PHE A 56 7.65 -26.05 0.32
N THR A 57 8.28 -25.56 -0.74
CA THR A 57 7.58 -25.21 -1.98
C THR A 57 8.30 -25.66 -3.25
N SER A 58 9.52 -26.19 -3.15
CA SER A 58 10.40 -26.43 -4.31
C SER A 58 10.66 -25.12 -5.09
N ALA A 59 10.71 -25.18 -6.42
CA ALA A 59 10.87 -23.99 -7.26
C ALA A 59 9.54 -23.27 -7.50
N PRO A 60 9.53 -21.93 -7.65
CA PRO A 60 8.33 -21.19 -8.06
C PRO A 60 7.93 -21.56 -9.51
N CYS A 61 6.71 -21.20 -9.92
CA CYS A 61 6.18 -21.48 -11.25
C CYS A 61 7.17 -21.07 -12.37
N SER A 62 7.55 -22.01 -13.24
CA SER A 62 8.53 -21.78 -14.32
C SER A 62 8.08 -20.70 -15.31
N ILE A 63 6.79 -20.65 -15.63
CA ILE A 63 6.20 -19.61 -16.50
C ILE A 63 6.34 -18.22 -15.86
N ALA A 64 6.14 -18.12 -14.55
CA ALA A 64 6.33 -16.86 -13.83
C ALA A 64 7.80 -16.44 -13.75
N GLN A 65 8.72 -17.40 -13.63
CA GLN A 65 10.17 -17.12 -13.70
C GLN A 65 10.56 -16.53 -15.06
N ALA A 66 10.11 -17.13 -16.16
CA ALA A 66 10.39 -16.64 -17.50
C ALA A 66 9.81 -15.23 -17.74
N ALA A 67 8.56 -14.98 -17.33
CA ALA A 67 7.95 -13.66 -17.44
C ALA A 67 8.67 -12.60 -16.60
N ALA A 68 9.11 -12.96 -15.39
CA ALA A 68 9.84 -12.05 -14.52
C ALA A 68 11.26 -11.74 -15.02
N ALA A 69 11.94 -12.69 -15.66
CA ALA A 69 13.24 -12.41 -16.30
C ALA A 69 13.09 -11.29 -17.32
N THR A 70 12.10 -11.39 -18.22
CA THR A 70 11.78 -10.34 -19.19
C THR A 70 11.41 -9.03 -18.52
N ALA A 71 10.62 -9.05 -17.43
CA ALA A 71 10.24 -7.85 -16.71
C ALA A 71 11.45 -7.14 -16.06
N VAL A 72 12.35 -7.90 -15.43
CA VAL A 72 13.53 -7.36 -14.74
C VAL A 72 14.60 -6.84 -15.73
N GLU A 73 14.70 -7.45 -16.91
CA GLU A 73 15.61 -7.01 -17.98
C GLU A 73 15.06 -5.83 -18.80
N ALA A 74 13.76 -5.54 -18.69
CA ALA A 74 13.14 -4.44 -19.43
C ALA A 74 13.68 -3.07 -18.98
N ASP A 75 13.66 -2.11 -19.92
CA ASP A 75 13.96 -0.72 -19.60
C ASP A 75 12.98 -0.21 -18.51
N PRO A 76 13.47 0.33 -17.37
CA PRO A 76 12.62 0.78 -16.27
C PRO A 76 11.55 1.81 -16.69
N SER A 77 11.74 2.51 -17.81
CA SER A 77 10.77 3.46 -18.36
C SER A 77 9.40 2.85 -18.67
N ILE A 78 9.28 1.52 -18.80
CA ILE A 78 7.97 0.86 -18.96
C ILE A 78 7.03 1.12 -17.77
N ALA A 79 7.57 1.45 -16.59
CA ALA A 79 6.79 1.77 -15.41
C ALA A 79 6.36 3.25 -15.34
N ASN A 80 6.89 4.13 -16.20
CA ASN A 80 6.67 5.58 -16.09
C ASN A 80 5.20 5.97 -16.21
N SER A 81 4.46 5.34 -17.12
CA SER A 81 3.02 5.58 -17.28
C SER A 81 2.23 5.20 -16.02
N MET A 82 2.57 4.07 -15.39
CA MET A 82 1.98 3.67 -14.11
C MET A 82 2.32 4.65 -13.01
N VAL A 83 3.58 5.07 -12.89
CA VAL A 83 4.03 6.05 -11.88
C VAL A 83 3.29 7.38 -12.05
N ALA A 84 3.14 7.87 -13.28
CA ALA A 84 2.40 9.11 -13.56
C ALA A 84 0.91 9.00 -13.18
N ALA A 85 0.27 7.87 -13.48
CA ALA A 85 -1.12 7.63 -13.08
C ALA A 85 -1.27 7.57 -11.55
N PHE A 86 -0.37 6.87 -10.85
CA PHE A 86 -0.39 6.80 -9.39
C PHE A 86 -0.11 8.15 -8.71
N LEU A 87 0.76 8.98 -9.30
CA LEU A 87 1.04 10.32 -8.80
C LEU A 87 -0.21 11.21 -8.88
N ARG A 88 -0.86 11.25 -10.05
CA ARG A 88 -2.12 11.99 -10.24
C ARG A 88 -3.19 11.53 -9.25
N ARG A 89 -3.39 10.22 -9.10
CA ARG A 89 -4.38 9.64 -8.17
C ARG A 89 -4.08 9.97 -6.71
N ARG A 90 -2.81 9.90 -6.30
CA ARG A 90 -2.37 10.32 -4.97
C ARG A 90 -2.77 11.76 -4.71
N ASP A 91 -2.42 12.66 -5.62
CA ASP A 91 -2.62 14.10 -5.45
C ASP A 91 -4.12 14.45 -5.42
N ALA A 92 -4.93 13.84 -6.29
CA ALA A 92 -6.38 14.01 -6.29
C ALA A 92 -7.02 13.50 -5.00
N MET A 93 -6.70 12.27 -4.58
CA MET A 93 -7.23 11.68 -3.34
C MET A 93 -6.80 12.49 -2.11
N HIS A 94 -5.53 12.88 -2.03
CA HIS A 94 -5.02 13.70 -0.93
C HIS A 94 -5.74 15.05 -0.87
N SER A 95 -5.86 15.76 -2.00
CA SER A 95 -6.53 17.06 -2.08
C SER A 95 -7.99 16.99 -1.63
N SER A 96 -8.73 15.96 -2.03
CA SER A 96 -10.15 15.83 -1.70
C SER A 96 -10.38 15.33 -0.27
N LEU A 97 -9.65 14.31 0.18
CA LEU A 97 -9.80 13.78 1.54
C LEU A 97 -9.36 14.77 2.62
N SER A 98 -8.33 15.60 2.35
CA SER A 98 -7.85 16.60 3.32
C SER A 98 -8.86 17.71 3.61
N LYS A 99 -9.96 17.80 2.85
CA LYS A 99 -11.05 18.76 3.08
C LYS A 99 -12.12 18.21 4.02
N ILE A 100 -12.11 16.91 4.31
CA ILE A 100 -13.11 16.26 5.15
C ILE A 100 -12.72 16.46 6.62
N PRO A 101 -13.56 17.11 7.45
CA PRO A 101 -13.26 17.32 8.86
C PRO A 101 -13.01 16.01 9.61
N GLY A 102 -11.94 15.98 10.40
CA GLY A 102 -11.53 14.81 11.18
C GLY A 102 -10.72 13.75 10.43
N ILE A 103 -10.29 14.04 9.19
CA ILE A 103 -9.37 13.20 8.42
C ILE A 103 -8.06 13.97 8.21
N ASN A 104 -7.00 13.55 8.90
CA ASN A 104 -5.68 14.18 8.84
C ASN A 104 -4.70 13.33 8.01
N LEU A 105 -4.12 13.92 6.97
CA LEU A 105 -3.29 13.20 5.99
C LEU A 105 -1.87 13.74 5.92
N ASN A 106 -0.92 12.81 5.75
CA ASN A 106 0.39 13.13 5.20
C ASN A 106 0.40 12.85 3.69
N LEU A 107 1.27 13.55 2.94
CA LEU A 107 1.46 13.29 1.52
C LEU A 107 2.51 12.19 1.33
N PRO A 108 2.14 10.97 0.89
CA PRO A 108 3.10 9.88 0.78
C PRO A 108 4.05 10.09 -0.40
N MET A 109 5.33 9.75 -0.20
CA MET A 109 6.38 9.87 -1.20
C MET A 109 6.50 8.64 -2.13
N GLY A 110 5.73 7.59 -1.88
CA GLY A 110 5.77 6.35 -2.66
C GLY A 110 4.63 5.41 -2.30
N ALA A 111 4.73 4.18 -2.78
CA ALA A 111 3.64 3.19 -2.74
C ALA A 111 2.33 3.72 -3.37
N PHE A 112 1.21 3.06 -3.06
CA PHE A 112 -0.13 3.42 -3.54
C PHE A 112 -1.17 3.43 -2.41
N TYR A 113 -0.76 3.87 -1.21
CA TYR A 113 -1.62 3.94 -0.03
C TYR A 113 -1.60 5.33 0.60
N LEU A 114 -2.77 5.80 1.01
CA LEU A 114 -2.92 6.87 2.00
C LEU A 114 -3.17 6.23 3.37
N PHE A 115 -2.70 6.91 4.42
CA PHE A 115 -2.79 6.43 5.79
C PHE A 115 -3.25 7.56 6.72
N PRO A 116 -4.48 8.07 6.55
CA PRO A 116 -4.99 9.16 7.37
C PRO A 116 -5.12 8.74 8.85
N ASP A 117 -4.81 9.69 9.72
CA ASP A 117 -5.29 9.71 11.10
C ASP A 117 -6.76 10.15 11.10
N VAL A 118 -7.60 9.35 11.77
CA VAL A 118 -9.05 9.55 11.89
C VAL A 118 -9.50 9.65 13.35
N SER A 119 -8.57 9.88 14.28
CA SER A 119 -8.84 9.94 15.71
C SER A 119 -9.81 11.06 16.11
N GLU A 120 -9.89 12.13 15.32
CA GLU A 120 -10.88 13.19 15.48
C GLU A 120 -12.33 12.73 15.19
N LEU A 121 -12.53 11.56 14.58
CA LEU A 121 -13.84 10.94 14.43
C LEU A 121 -14.23 10.09 15.64
N PHE A 122 -13.28 9.81 16.55
CA PHE A 122 -13.57 8.99 17.72
C PHE A 122 -14.47 9.76 18.70
N GLY A 123 -15.35 9.03 19.40
CA GLY A 123 -16.39 9.56 20.28
C GLY A 123 -17.60 10.14 19.56
N LYS A 124 -17.56 10.29 18.22
CA LYS A 124 -18.74 10.68 17.45
C LYS A 124 -19.74 9.53 17.34
N ASN A 125 -21.01 9.85 17.16
CA ASN A 125 -22.08 8.87 17.07
C ASN A 125 -22.76 8.87 15.71
N PHE A 126 -23.23 7.70 15.30
CA PHE A 126 -24.11 7.55 14.15
C PHE A 126 -25.17 6.48 14.42
N LYS A 127 -26.45 6.86 14.34
CA LYS A 127 -27.61 5.98 14.58
C LYS A 127 -27.49 5.18 15.91
N GLY A 128 -26.95 5.79 16.95
CA GLY A 128 -26.78 5.16 18.27
C GLY A 128 -25.51 4.32 18.42
N LYS A 129 -24.69 4.15 17.37
CA LYS A 129 -23.36 3.52 17.46
C LYS A 129 -22.28 4.59 17.60
N SER A 130 -21.46 4.49 18.64
CA SER A 130 -20.29 5.36 18.81
C SER A 130 -19.09 4.80 18.05
N LEU A 131 -18.24 5.68 17.52
CA LEU A 131 -16.99 5.30 16.89
C LEU A 131 -15.88 5.43 17.93
N GLU A 132 -15.32 4.34 18.46
CA GLU A 132 -14.34 4.41 19.55
C GLU A 132 -12.90 4.19 19.08
N ASN A 133 -12.71 3.67 17.87
CA ASN A 133 -11.41 3.31 17.31
C ASN A 133 -11.46 3.19 15.78
N SER A 134 -10.32 2.88 15.16
CA SER A 134 -10.22 2.71 13.70
C SER A 134 -10.99 1.51 13.13
N ASP A 135 -11.27 0.47 13.91
CA ASP A 135 -12.14 -0.63 13.47
C ASP A 135 -13.58 -0.15 13.32
N ASP A 136 -14.07 0.66 14.27
CA ASP A 136 -15.41 1.26 14.21
C ASP A 136 -15.52 2.24 13.04
N VAL A 137 -14.49 3.07 12.79
CA VAL A 137 -14.44 3.94 11.60
C VAL A 137 -14.44 3.14 10.32
N ALA A 138 -13.61 2.09 10.21
CA ALA A 138 -13.60 1.25 9.02
C ALA A 138 -14.95 0.56 8.80
N MET A 139 -15.60 0.09 9.87
CA MET A 139 -16.93 -0.52 9.82
C MET A 139 -18.02 0.48 9.43
N PHE A 140 -17.98 1.68 9.99
CA PHE A 140 -18.89 2.76 9.63
C PHE A 140 -18.78 3.13 8.15
N LEU A 141 -17.56 3.26 7.62
CA LEU A 141 -17.35 3.59 6.21
C LEU A 141 -17.83 2.48 5.26
N ILE A 142 -17.68 1.20 5.61
CA ILE A 142 -18.22 0.12 4.77
C ILE A 142 -19.74 0.01 4.87
N GLU A 143 -20.33 0.17 6.08
CA GLU A 143 -21.78 0.09 6.28
C GLU A 143 -22.52 1.27 5.63
N GLU A 144 -22.01 2.50 5.75
CA GLU A 144 -22.75 3.71 5.39
C GLU A 144 -22.20 4.47 4.18
N ALA A 145 -20.89 4.41 3.93
CA ALA A 145 -20.30 4.96 2.71
C ALA A 145 -20.16 3.90 1.60
N HIS A 146 -20.34 2.60 1.91
CA HIS A 146 -20.00 1.50 1.01
C HIS A 146 -18.55 1.57 0.50
N VAL A 147 -17.63 2.06 1.34
CA VAL A 147 -16.21 2.16 1.04
C VAL A 147 -15.43 1.29 2.01
N ALA A 148 -14.84 0.22 1.49
CA ALA A 148 -13.99 -0.66 2.29
C ALA A 148 -12.61 -0.03 2.50
N THR A 149 -12.22 0.12 3.76
CA THR A 149 -10.88 0.54 4.20
C THR A 149 -10.30 -0.53 5.14
N VAL A 150 -9.05 -0.36 5.59
CA VAL A 150 -8.45 -1.28 6.57
C VAL A 150 -8.06 -0.49 7.81
N SER A 151 -8.48 -0.96 8.97
CA SER A 151 -8.11 -0.39 10.26
C SER A 151 -6.59 -0.31 10.45
N GLY A 152 -6.15 0.81 11.02
CA GLY A 152 -4.76 1.09 11.39
C GLY A 152 -4.27 0.19 12.53
N ALA A 153 -5.17 -0.36 13.35
CA ALA A 153 -4.82 -1.27 14.44
C ALA A 153 -4.06 -2.51 13.91
N ALA A 154 -4.41 -3.00 12.73
CA ALA A 154 -3.71 -4.10 12.06
C ALA A 154 -2.25 -3.76 11.65
N PHE A 155 -1.88 -2.47 11.65
CA PHE A 155 -0.55 -1.95 11.32
C PHE A 155 0.18 -1.36 12.54
N GLY A 156 -0.40 -1.43 13.75
CA GLY A 156 0.20 -0.90 14.98
C GLY A 156 -0.07 0.58 15.25
N THR A 157 -1.02 1.20 14.53
CA THR A 157 -1.40 2.63 14.63
C THR A 157 -2.92 2.74 14.71
N PRO A 158 -3.54 2.46 15.87
CA PRO A 158 -4.99 2.35 16.04
C PRO A 158 -5.79 3.62 15.75
N GLU A 159 -5.12 4.76 15.58
CA GLU A 159 -5.66 6.06 15.19
C GLU A 159 -5.88 6.22 13.67
N CYS A 160 -5.27 5.36 12.85
CA CYS A 160 -5.29 5.49 11.40
C CYS A 160 -6.25 4.54 10.69
N ILE A 161 -6.52 4.78 9.42
CA ILE A 161 -7.04 3.79 8.47
C ILE A 161 -6.18 3.78 7.20
N ARG A 162 -6.16 2.66 6.47
CA ARG A 162 -5.44 2.53 5.20
C ARG A 162 -6.40 2.57 4.01
N ILE A 163 -6.11 3.45 3.06
CA ILE A 163 -6.87 3.59 1.81
C ILE A 163 -5.92 3.34 0.62
N SER A 164 -6.24 2.36 -0.22
CA SER A 164 -5.50 2.10 -1.47
C SER A 164 -6.03 3.00 -2.59
N TYR A 165 -5.14 3.66 -3.32
CA TYR A 165 -5.50 4.43 -4.53
C TYR A 165 -5.09 3.72 -5.83
N ALA A 166 -4.96 2.38 -5.78
CA ALA A 166 -4.77 1.53 -6.94
C ALA A 166 -6.11 1.09 -7.57
N ALA A 167 -6.90 2.07 -8.01
CA ALA A 167 -8.18 1.87 -8.69
C ALA A 167 -8.36 2.87 -9.86
N ALA A 168 -9.47 2.77 -10.58
CA ALA A 168 -9.85 3.74 -11.59
C ALA A 168 -10.13 5.11 -10.95
N ASP A 169 -9.83 6.19 -11.67
CA ASP A 169 -9.92 7.56 -11.16
C ASP A 169 -11.38 7.89 -10.72
N GLU A 170 -12.39 7.43 -11.47
CA GLU A 170 -13.82 7.65 -11.17
C GLU A 170 -14.28 6.91 -9.90
N VAL A 171 -13.70 5.72 -9.64
CA VAL A 171 -13.98 4.94 -8.42
C VAL A 171 -13.42 5.66 -7.20
N LEU A 172 -12.24 6.26 -7.34
CA LEU A 172 -11.59 7.02 -6.27
C LEU A 172 -12.37 8.31 -5.96
N GLU A 173 -12.78 9.06 -6.98
CA GLU A 173 -13.61 10.26 -6.82
C GLU A 173 -14.93 9.94 -6.11
N GLU A 174 -15.63 8.89 -6.54
CA GLU A 174 -16.88 8.46 -5.91
C GLU A 174 -16.66 8.00 -4.46
N ALA A 175 -15.57 7.28 -4.18
CA ALA A 175 -15.25 6.84 -2.83
C ALA A 175 -15.05 8.04 -1.89
N VAL A 176 -14.29 9.07 -2.31
CA VAL A 176 -14.08 10.27 -1.48
C VAL A 176 -15.40 11.01 -1.24
N ARG A 177 -16.22 11.17 -2.29
CA ARG A 177 -17.55 11.80 -2.15
C ARG A 177 -18.43 11.07 -1.14
N ARG A 178 -18.44 9.73 -1.16
CA ARG A 178 -19.21 8.93 -0.20
C ARG A 178 -18.69 9.04 1.23
N ILE A 179 -17.36 9.04 1.40
CA ILE A 179 -16.73 9.25 2.71
C ILE A 179 -17.15 10.61 3.28
N GLU A 180 -17.04 11.68 2.48
CA GLU A 180 -17.42 13.03 2.90
C GLU A 180 -18.89 13.09 3.34
N VAL A 181 -19.80 12.55 2.52
CA VAL A 181 -21.23 12.49 2.84
C VAL A 181 -21.51 11.68 4.11
N ALA A 182 -20.80 10.58 4.35
CA ALA A 182 -20.99 9.77 5.54
C ALA A 182 -20.46 10.49 6.79
N VAL A 183 -19.23 11.00 6.75
CA VAL A 183 -18.61 11.70 7.89
C VAL A 183 -19.42 12.92 8.32
N ASN A 184 -20.04 13.64 7.37
CA ASN A 184 -20.92 14.78 7.67
C ASN A 184 -22.24 14.41 8.39
N LYS A 185 -22.57 13.12 8.51
CA LYS A 185 -23.73 12.65 9.28
C LYS A 185 -23.39 12.27 10.73
N LEU A 186 -22.11 12.27 11.09
CA LEU A 186 -21.68 12.01 12.46
C LEU A 186 -22.08 13.17 13.37
N VAL A 187 -22.56 12.86 14.57
CA VAL A 187 -22.92 13.81 15.64
C VAL A 187 -22.01 13.70 16.84
#